data_AF-A0A1Z8TMZ4-F1
#
_entry.id   AF-A0A1Z8TMZ4-F1
#
_cell.length_a   1.000
_cell.length_b   1.000
_cell.length_c   1.000
_cell.angle_alpha   90.00
_cell.angle_beta   90.00
_cell.angle_gamma   90.00
#
_symmetry.space_group_name_H-M   'P 1'
#
loop_
_entity.id
_entity.type
_entity.pdbx_description
1 polymer ?
#
loop_
_entity_poly.entity_id
_entity_poly.type
_entity_poly.pdbx_seq_one_letter_code
_entity_poly.pdbx_strand_id
1 'polypeptide(L)' 'MSKDTSQHNRKTIQFLRWPEVHKRIGISKSYAYALQAKGLFPKPIKLIEGGRAAGYIESEIDEYIASRIKMSRGENGE' A
#
# COMPACT_ATOMS: atom_id res chain seq x y z
N MET A 1 22.46 -33.67 13.97
CA MET A 1 21.84 -33.82 12.64
C MET A 1 20.42 -33.27 12.74
N SER A 2 20.15 -32.11 12.14
CA SER A 2 18.85 -31.62 11.63
C SER A 2 19.01 -30.13 11.34
N LYS A 3 18.96 -29.78 10.06
CA LYS A 3 19.14 -28.43 9.54
C LYS A 3 17.83 -27.66 9.76
N ASP A 4 17.83 -26.73 10.70
CA ASP A 4 16.75 -25.74 10.82
C ASP A 4 16.86 -24.80 9.62
N THR A 5 16.17 -25.16 8.53
CA THR A 5 16.11 -24.37 7.30
C THR A 5 15.08 -23.27 7.52
N SER A 6 15.45 -22.29 8.34
CA SER A 6 14.72 -21.03 8.48
C SER A 6 14.89 -20.22 7.20
N GLN A 7 14.00 -20.47 6.24
CA GLN A 7 13.93 -19.78 4.96
C GLN A 7 13.50 -18.32 5.20
N HIS A 8 14.47 -17.42 5.33
CA HIS A 8 14.20 -15.97 5.40
C HIS A 8 13.70 -15.50 4.03
N ASN A 9 12.38 -15.46 3.86
CA ASN A 9 11.73 -14.85 2.71
C ASN A 9 11.99 -13.33 2.75
N ARG A 10 13.06 -12.85 2.11
CA ARG A 10 13.30 -11.42 1.96
C ARG A 10 12.24 -10.85 1.02
N LYS A 11 11.15 -10.32 1.59
CA LYS A 11 10.15 -9.58 0.81
C LYS A 11 10.82 -8.32 0.25
N THR A 12 11.07 -8.31 -1.05
CA THR A 12 11.58 -7.11 -1.74
C THR A 12 10.53 -6.01 -1.69
N ILE A 13 10.95 -4.79 -1.33
CA ILE A 13 10.08 -3.62 -1.36
C ILE A 13 9.81 -3.26 -2.82
N GLN A 14 8.54 -3.21 -3.21
CA GLN A 14 8.08 -2.84 -4.54
C GLN A 14 7.35 -1.50 -4.48
N PHE A 15 7.52 -0.68 -5.52
CA PHE A 15 6.77 0.57 -5.69
C PHE A 15 5.73 0.43 -6.79
N LEU A 16 4.50 0.82 -6.49
CA LEU A 16 3.40 0.88 -7.44
C LEU A 16 3.20 2.31 -7.95
N ARG A 17 3.04 2.47 -9.27
CA ARG A 17 2.61 3.74 -9.85
C ARG A 17 1.09 3.89 -9.73
N TRP A 18 0.59 5.12 -9.87
CA TRP A 18 -0.84 5.40 -9.73
C TRP A 18 -1.75 4.47 -10.56
N PRO A 19 -1.45 4.14 -11.85
CA PRO A 19 -2.30 3.21 -12.60
C PRO A 19 -2.43 1.82 -11.97
N GLU A 20 -1.39 1.33 -11.31
CA GLU A 20 -1.39 0.02 -10.62
C GLU A 20 -2.18 0.10 -9.32
N VAL A 21 -1.99 1.17 -8.55
CA VAL A 21 -2.78 1.42 -7.34
C VAL A 21 -4.26 1.54 -7.70
N HIS A 22 -4.60 2.35 -8.71
CA HIS A 22 -5.97 2.55 -9.18
C HIS A 22 -6.66 1.25 -9.57
N LYS A 23 -5.95 0.33 -10.24
CA LYS A 23 -6.45 -1.01 -10.57
C LYS A 23 -6.78 -1.85 -9.33
N ARG A 24 -6.06 -1.67 -8.22
CA ARG A 24 -6.31 -2.41 -6.97
C ARG A 24 -7.45 -1.82 -6.13
N ILE A 25 -7.54 -0.49 -6.04
CA ILE A 25 -8.46 0.18 -5.10
C ILE A 25 -9.72 0.76 -5.75
N GLY A 26 -9.74 0.93 -7.07
CA GLY A 26 -10.93 1.36 -7.82
C GLY A 26 -11.39 2.82 -7.59
N ILE A 27 -10.61 3.68 -6.94
CA ILE A 27 -10.97 5.09 -6.68
C ILE A 27 -10.22 6.07 -7.58
N SER A 28 -10.81 7.24 -7.82
CA SER A 28 -10.19 8.31 -8.62
C SER A 28 -8.97 8.93 -7.93
N LYS A 29 -8.08 9.52 -8.72
CA LYS A 29 -6.85 10.15 -8.21
C LYS A 29 -7.13 11.33 -7.30
N SER A 30 -8.10 12.16 -7.67
CA SER A 30 -8.53 13.30 -6.86
C SER A 30 -9.09 12.86 -5.51
N TYR A 31 -9.84 11.76 -5.47
CA TYR A 31 -10.35 11.22 -4.21
C TYR A 31 -9.25 10.63 -3.35
N ALA A 32 -8.27 9.94 -3.94
CA ALA A 32 -7.08 9.49 -3.21
C ALA A 32 -6.32 10.67 -2.58
N TYR A 33 -6.17 11.80 -3.27
CA TYR A 33 -5.58 13.01 -2.67
C TYR A 33 -6.42 13.59 -1.52
N ALA A 34 -7.74 13.58 -1.63
CA ALA A 34 -8.62 14.01 -0.55
C ALA A 34 -8.48 13.10 0.69
N LEU A 35 -8.32 11.79 0.51
CA LEU A 35 -8.07 10.84 1.60
C LEU A 35 -6.67 11.03 2.20
N GLN A 36 -5.65 11.27 1.39
CA GLN A 36 -4.28 11.55 1.86
C GLN A 36 -4.22 12.83 2.71
N ALA A 37 -4.95 13.87 2.33
CA ALA A 37 -5.07 15.09 3.13
C ALA A 37 -5.71 14.84 4.50
N LYS A 38 -6.62 13.86 4.59
CA LYS A 38 -7.25 13.41 5.84
C LYS A 38 -6.42 12.36 6.60
N GLY A 39 -5.27 11.94 6.08
CA GLY A 39 -4.47 10.86 6.68
C GLY A 39 -5.12 9.47 6.57
N LEU A 40 -6.09 9.29 5.68
CA LEU A 40 -6.88 8.06 5.51
C LEU A 40 -6.38 7.17 4.36
N PHE A 41 -5.30 7.56 3.68
CA PHE A 41 -4.73 6.80 2.58
C PHE A 41 -3.20 7.02 2.51
N PRO A 42 -2.41 6.00 2.12
CA PRO A 42 -0.95 6.12 2.00
C PRO A 42 -0.55 7.28 1.10
N LYS A 43 0.54 7.97 1.45
CA LYS A 43 1.09 9.07 0.66
C LYS A 43 2.12 8.52 -0.33
N PRO A 44 2.15 9.00 -1.58
CA PRO A 44 3.17 8.56 -2.53
C PRO A 44 4.55 9.13 -2.16
N ILE A 45 5.58 8.35 -2.41
CA ILE A 45 6.99 8.70 -2.27
C ILE A 45 7.51 9.20 -3.63
N LYS A 46 8.28 10.30 -3.62
CA LYS A 46 9.02 10.74 -4.81
C LYS A 46 10.12 9.74 -5.11
N LEU A 47 10.09 9.17 -6.32
CA LEU A 47 11.05 8.14 -6.73
C LEU A 47 12.35 8.74 -7.29
N ILE A 48 12.28 9.97 -7.78
CA ILE A 48 13.40 10.70 -8.37
C ILE A 48 13.39 12.10 -7.77
N GLU A 49 14.54 12.55 -7.25
CA GLU A 49 14.71 13.91 -6.76
C GLU A 49 14.48 14.94 -7.87
N GLY A 50 13.71 16.00 -7.59
CA GLY A 50 13.29 16.98 -8.60
C GLY A 50 12.33 16.44 -9.69
N GLY A 51 12.10 15.13 -9.75
CA GLY A 51 11.25 14.50 -10.75
C GLY A 51 9.75 14.58 -10.44
N ARG A 52 8.94 14.31 -11.48
CA ARG A 52 7.47 14.14 -11.35
C ARG A 52 7.06 12.71 -11.00
N ALA A 53 8.03 11.79 -10.93
CA ALA A 53 7.77 10.39 -10.65
C ALA A 53 7.51 10.17 -9.16
N ALA A 54 6.32 9.66 -8.85
CA ALA A 54 5.95 9.24 -7.51
C ALA A 54 5.30 7.86 -7.54
N GLY A 55 5.51 7.08 -6.49
CA GLY A 55 4.98 5.72 -6.33
C GLY A 55 4.58 5.44 -4.88
N TYR A 56 3.84 4.37 -4.67
CA TYR A 56 3.36 3.92 -3.36
C TYR A 56 4.08 2.64 -2.99
N ILE A 57 4.36 2.42 -1.71
CA ILE A 57 4.90 1.13 -1.26
C ILE A 57 3.80 0.09 -1.41
N GLU A 58 4.09 -1.02 -2.08
CA GLU A 58 3.11 -2.10 -2.32
C GLU A 58 2.47 -2.59 -1.01
N SER A 59 3.27 -2.82 0.03
CA SER A 59 2.77 -3.30 1.33
C SER A 59 1.80 -2.32 2.00
N GLU A 60 2.03 -1.00 1.89
CA GLU A 60 1.11 0.00 2.46
C GLU A 60 -0.25 -0.03 1.74
N ILE A 61 -0.25 -0.29 0.43
CA ILE A 61 -1.48 -0.45 -0.35
C ILE A 61 -2.20 -1.74 0.04
N ASP A 62 -1.47 -2.85 0.21
CA ASP A 62 -2.03 -4.12 0.66
C ASP A 62 -2.65 -3.99 2.07
N GLU A 63 -1.94 -3.32 3.00
CA GLU A 63 -2.43 -3.03 4.36
C GLU A 63 -3.67 -2.13 4.35
N TYR A 64 -3.69 -1.11 3.49
CA TYR A 64 -4.87 -0.27 3.31
C TYR A 64 -6.08 -1.11 2.85
N ILE A 65 -5.92 -1.97 1.85
CA ILE A 65 -6.99 -2.84 1.34
C ILE A 65 -7.48 -3.78 2.44
N ALA A 66 -6.57 -4.43 3.16
CA ALA A 66 -6.91 -5.31 4.27
C ALA A 66 -7.69 -4.56 5.37
N SER A 67 -7.27 -3.36 5.74
CA SER A 67 -7.97 -2.49 6.68
C SER A 67 -9.38 -2.14 6.19
N ARG A 68 -9.55 -1.77 4.92
CA ARG A 68 -10.88 -1.50 4.33
C ARG A 68 -11.79 -2.71 4.38
N ILE A 69 -11.27 -3.91 4.10
CA ILE A 69 -12.01 -5.17 4.20
C ILE A 69 -12.46 -5.41 5.65
N LYS A 70 -11.53 -5.30 6.61
CA LYS A 70 -11.78 -5.50 8.04
C LYS A 70 -12.88 -4.55 8.55
N MET A 71 -12.75 -3.25 8.25
CA MET A 71 -13.74 -2.23 8.62
C MET A 71 -15.10 -2.48 7.96
N SER A 72 -15.12 -2.93 6.70
CA SER A 72 -16.37 -3.19 5.97
C SER A 72 -17.11 -4.43 6.47
N ARG A 73 -16.39 -5.43 6.99
CA ARG A 73 -16.96 -6.69 7.47
C ARG A 73 -17.26 -6.68 8.97
N GLY A 74 -16.95 -5.58 9.67
CA GLY A 74 -17.24 -5.46 11.10
C GLY A 74 -16.32 -6.27 11.99
N GLU A 75 -15.15 -6.69 11.51
CA GLU A 75 -14.10 -7.30 12.34
C GLU A 75 -13.38 -6.22 13.15
N ASN A 76 -14.12 -5.37 13.85
CA ASN A 76 -13.57 -4.58 14.94
C ASN A 76 -13.29 -5.58 16.06
N GLY A 77 -12.07 -6.12 16.06
CA GLY A 77 -11.57 -6.92 17.19
C GLY A 77 -11.73 -6.12 18.47
N GLU A 78 -12.39 -6.78 19.42
CA GLU A 78 -12.40 -6.48 20.85
C GLU A 78 -10.97 -6.27 21.40
#